data_AF-A0A1S3CJX2-F1
#
_entry.id   AF-A0A1S3CJX2-F1
#
_cell.length_a   1.000
_cell.length_b   1.000
_cell.length_c   1.000
_cell.angle_alpha   90.00
_cell.angle_beta   90.00
_cell.angle_gamma   90.00
#
_symmetry.space_group_name_H-M   'P 1'
#
loop_
_entity.id
_entity.type
_entity.pdbx_description
1 polymer ?
#
loop_
_entity_poly.entity_id
_entity_poly.type
_entity_poly.pdbx_seq_one_letter_code
_entity_poly.pdbx_strand_id
1 'polypeptide(L)'
;MSRIMSSLMCLFFIGSVFQVVVGIDHKVGGDFGWNLPPTLTFYSEWARNNTFFIHDRLRFISRANETHTFSEANSKKDFDECVKQGIVFDTSIIFTLQNNRLGPRYFICTDGNHCNMGMKFTVEVLPNSVTIPNTAVKTGVLRPILFFITLMANLFFV
;
A
#
# COMPACT_ATOMS: atom_id res chain seq x y z
N MET A 1 44.87 2.26 0.33
CA MET A 1 43.93 1.59 -0.60
C MET A 1 43.02 0.56 0.08
N SER A 2 43.49 -0.34 0.98
CA SER A 2 42.61 -1.37 1.58
C SER A 2 41.50 -0.83 2.51
N ARG A 3 41.75 0.25 3.26
CA ARG A 3 40.71 0.90 4.09
C ARG A 3 39.58 1.53 3.28
N ILE A 4 39.89 2.03 2.09
CA ILE A 4 38.91 2.62 1.17
C ILE A 4 38.06 1.49 0.55
N MET A 5 38.68 0.37 0.16
CA MET A 5 37.97 -0.80 -0.39
C MET A 5 37.04 -1.47 0.64
N SER A 6 37.47 -1.56 1.91
CA SER A 6 36.66 -2.11 3.02
C SER A 6 35.45 -1.22 3.34
N SER A 7 35.63 0.10 3.35
CA SER A 7 34.54 1.05 3.56
C SER A 7 33.51 0.99 2.41
N LEU A 8 33.98 0.87 1.17
CA LEU A 8 33.13 0.70 -0.01
C LEU A 8 32.34 -0.63 0.03
N MET A 9 32.95 -1.75 0.45
CA MET A 9 32.22 -3.01 0.63
C MET A 9 31.12 -2.90 1.69
N CYS A 10 31.37 -2.26 2.84
CA CYS A 10 30.33 -2.05 3.86
C CYS A 10 29.14 -1.24 3.34
N LEU A 11 29.41 -0.21 2.52
CA LEU A 11 28.35 0.60 1.88
C LEU A 11 27.52 -0.22 0.86
N PHE A 12 28.16 -1.12 0.10
CA PHE A 12 27.45 -2.05 -0.79
C PHE A 12 26.59 -3.07 -0.02
N PHE A 13 27.03 -3.56 1.15
CA PHE A 13 26.24 -4.45 2.00
C PHE A 13 25.02 -3.75 2.62
N ILE A 14 25.15 -2.50 3.06
CA ILE A 14 24.02 -1.74 3.67
C ILE A 14 22.93 -1.43 2.64
N GLY A 15 23.30 -1.14 1.38
CA GLY A 15 22.34 -0.87 0.31
C GLY A 15 21.46 -2.08 -0.06
N SER A 16 21.92 -3.31 0.19
CA SER A 16 21.21 -4.54 -0.19
C SER A 16 20.00 -4.89 0.69
N VAL A 17 19.88 -4.27 1.88
CA VAL A 17 18.90 -4.66 2.91
C VAL A 17 17.63 -3.78 2.91
N PHE A 18 17.62 -2.65 2.21
CA PHE A 18 16.45 -1.78 2.13
C PHE A 18 15.51 -2.22 0.99
N GLN A 19 14.55 -3.08 1.31
CA GLN A 19 13.39 -3.32 0.44
C GLN A 19 12.45 -2.11 0.54
N VAL A 20 12.41 -1.26 -0.49
CA VAL A 20 11.41 -0.19 -0.60
C VAL A 20 10.13 -0.81 -1.13
N VAL A 21 9.08 -0.88 -0.31
CA VAL A 21 7.75 -1.27 -0.79
C VAL A 21 7.07 -0.02 -1.36
N VAL A 22 6.83 -0.02 -2.67
CA VAL A 22 6.13 1.07 -3.37
C VAL A 22 4.70 0.60 -3.68
N GLY A 23 3.71 1.32 -3.16
CA GLY A 23 2.29 1.13 -3.49
C GLY A 23 1.80 2.14 -4.54
N ILE A 24 0.68 1.84 -5.18
CA ILE A 24 0.03 2.71 -6.18
C ILE A 24 -0.89 3.72 -5.49
N ASP A 25 -0.84 4.97 -5.94
CA ASP A 25 -1.80 6.02 -5.54
C ASP A 25 -3.04 5.97 -6.46
N HIS A 26 -4.17 5.53 -5.92
CA HIS A 26 -5.46 5.50 -6.60
C HIS A 26 -6.27 6.78 -6.31
N LYS A 27 -6.49 7.61 -7.32
CA LYS A 27 -7.42 8.76 -7.20
C LYS A 27 -8.86 8.25 -7.25
N VAL A 28 -9.55 8.33 -6.11
CA VAL A 28 -10.93 7.83 -5.97
C VAL A 28 -11.85 8.61 -6.90
N GLY A 29 -12.59 7.90 -7.76
CA GLY A 29 -13.45 8.52 -8.78
C GLY A 29 -12.70 9.11 -9.99
N GLY A 30 -11.38 8.94 -10.08
CA GLY A 30 -10.56 9.50 -11.16
C GLY A 30 -10.68 11.02 -11.24
N ASP A 31 -10.92 11.57 -12.43
CA ASP A 31 -11.05 13.03 -12.62
C ASP A 31 -12.31 13.63 -11.99
N PHE A 32 -13.33 12.82 -11.75
CA PHE A 32 -14.52 13.26 -11.04
C PHE A 32 -14.24 13.59 -9.56
N GLY A 33 -13.32 12.86 -8.92
CA GLY A 33 -12.98 13.01 -7.51
C GLY A 33 -13.98 12.37 -6.55
N TRP A 34 -13.86 12.71 -5.26
CA TRP A 34 -14.72 12.25 -4.16
C TRP A 34 -15.84 13.25 -3.89
N ASN A 35 -16.86 13.28 -4.76
CA ASN A 35 -18.03 14.16 -4.68
C ASN A 35 -19.35 13.38 -4.81
N LEU A 36 -20.50 14.04 -4.65
CA LEU A 36 -21.80 13.40 -4.88
C LEU A 36 -21.91 12.89 -6.33
N PRO A 37 -22.06 11.56 -6.54
CA PRO A 37 -21.95 10.98 -7.88
C PRO A 37 -23.23 11.18 -8.69
N PRO A 38 -23.15 11.14 -10.03
CA PRO A 38 -24.33 11.21 -10.90
C PRO A 38 -25.22 9.95 -10.80
N THR A 39 -24.65 8.81 -10.39
CA THR A 39 -25.36 7.54 -10.22
C THR A 39 -24.91 6.84 -8.94
N LEU A 40 -25.79 6.01 -8.37
CA LEU A 40 -25.48 5.24 -7.16
C LEU A 40 -24.34 4.22 -7.35
N THR A 41 -24.04 3.83 -8.59
CA THR A 41 -23.03 2.83 -8.95
C THR A 41 -21.68 3.43 -9.34
N PHE A 42 -21.56 4.75 -9.44
CA PHE A 42 -20.37 5.41 -9.97
C PHE A 42 -19.06 4.94 -9.31
N TYR A 43 -19.00 4.92 -7.97
CA TYR A 43 -17.77 4.52 -7.28
C TYR A 43 -17.54 3.01 -7.27
N SER A 44 -18.59 2.18 -7.32
CA SER A 44 -18.42 0.73 -7.45
C SER A 44 -17.91 0.35 -8.84
N GLU A 45 -18.34 1.06 -9.89
CA GLU A 45 -17.80 0.93 -11.24
C GLU A 45 -16.34 1.37 -11.32
N TRP A 46 -16.00 2.52 -10.71
CA TRP A 46 -14.61 2.95 -10.56
C TRP A 46 -13.76 1.91 -9.84
N ALA A 47 -14.23 1.39 -8.71
CA ALA A 47 -13.49 0.39 -7.93
C ALA A 47 -13.27 -0.90 -8.73
N ARG A 48 -14.27 -1.36 -9.50
CA ARG A 48 -14.17 -2.55 -10.36
C ARG A 48 -13.11 -2.41 -11.46
N ASN A 49 -12.82 -1.19 -11.90
CA ASN A 49 -11.82 -0.92 -12.93
C ASN A 49 -10.39 -0.80 -12.35
N ASN A 50 -10.22 -0.98 -11.04
CA ASN A 50 -8.92 -0.94 -10.37
C ASN A 50 -8.65 -2.25 -9.63
N THR A 51 -7.37 -2.54 -9.39
CA THR A 51 -6.94 -3.64 -8.52
C THR A 51 -6.16 -3.04 -7.36
N PHE A 52 -6.43 -3.53 -6.15
CA PHE A 52 -5.90 -2.95 -4.94
C PHE A 52 -5.01 -3.94 -4.22
N PHE A 53 -3.82 -3.52 -3.86
CA PHE A 53 -2.90 -4.31 -3.05
C PHE A 53 -2.59 -3.63 -1.72
N ILE A 54 -2.01 -4.39 -0.79
CA ILE A 54 -1.42 -3.79 0.42
C ILE A 54 -0.38 -2.73 0.06
N HIS A 55 -0.29 -1.69 0.87
CA HIS A 55 0.47 -0.46 0.67
C HIS A 55 -0.02 0.49 -0.42
N ASP A 56 -1.00 0.10 -1.25
CA ASP A 56 -1.66 1.06 -2.13
C ASP A 56 -2.37 2.15 -1.30
N ARG A 57 -2.57 3.32 -1.92
CA ARG A 57 -3.12 4.50 -1.27
C ARG A 57 -4.36 4.96 -2.00
N LEU A 58 -5.46 5.11 -1.29
CA LEU A 58 -6.68 5.73 -1.79
C LEU A 58 -6.62 7.22 -1.50
N ARG A 59 -6.67 8.04 -2.55
CA ARG A 59 -6.62 9.48 -2.46
C ARG A 59 -8.00 10.06 -2.75
N PHE A 60 -8.60 10.66 -1.73
CA PHE A 60 -9.91 11.31 -1.77
C PHE A 60 -9.68 12.79 -2.00
N ILE A 61 -10.12 13.29 -3.15
CA ILE A 61 -9.97 14.69 -3.55
C ILE A 61 -11.34 15.20 -3.98
N SER A 62 -11.87 16.18 -3.26
CA SER A 62 -13.13 16.84 -3.61
C SER A 62 -12.90 17.98 -4.60
N ARG A 63 -13.97 18.50 -5.20
CA ARG A 63 -13.90 19.72 -6.02
C ARG A 63 -13.54 20.93 -5.16
N ALA A 64 -13.05 21.98 -5.81
CA ALA A 64 -12.79 23.25 -5.13
C ALA A 64 -14.08 23.74 -4.43
N ASN A 65 -13.96 24.12 -3.15
CA ASN A 65 -15.04 24.55 -2.26
C ASN A 65 -16.05 23.47 -1.84
N GLU A 66 -15.83 22.20 -2.17
CA GLU A 66 -16.60 21.08 -1.64
C GLU A 66 -15.78 20.35 -0.57
N THR A 67 -16.41 20.03 0.56
CA THR A 67 -15.82 19.20 1.62
C THR A 67 -16.67 17.97 1.83
N HIS A 68 -16.02 16.82 1.83
CA HIS A 68 -16.66 15.53 2.00
C HIS A 68 -15.85 14.70 2.98
N THR A 69 -16.52 14.10 3.95
CA THR A 69 -15.91 13.19 4.89
C THR A 69 -15.60 11.85 4.24
N PHE A 70 -14.73 11.10 4.92
CA PHE A 70 -14.35 9.75 4.58
C PHE A 70 -14.30 8.90 5.86
N SER A 71 -14.78 7.66 5.76
CA SER A 71 -14.58 6.64 6.78
C SER A 71 -14.51 5.25 6.16
N GLU A 72 -13.72 4.37 6.79
CA GLU A 72 -13.77 2.93 6.55
C GLU A 72 -14.81 2.31 7.49
N ALA A 73 -15.87 1.71 6.94
CA ALA A 73 -16.87 1.03 7.76
C ALA A 73 -16.30 -0.28 8.32
N ASN A 74 -16.64 -0.61 9.58
CA ASN A 74 -16.11 -1.78 10.26
C ASN A 74 -16.64 -3.12 9.74
N SER A 75 -17.78 -3.11 9.05
CA SER A 75 -18.42 -4.31 8.52
C SER A 75 -19.23 -4.03 7.26
N LYS A 76 -19.58 -5.09 6.52
CA LYS A 76 -20.51 -4.99 5.39
C LYS A 76 -21.87 -4.42 5.82
N LYS A 77 -22.37 -4.83 6.99
CA LYS A 77 -23.64 -4.34 7.53
C LYS A 77 -23.58 -2.83 7.77
N ASP A 78 -22.53 -2.36 8.43
CA ASP A 78 -22.33 -0.93 8.67
C ASP A 78 -22.23 -0.14 7.37
N PHE A 79 -21.58 -0.71 6.37
CA PHE A 79 -21.53 -0.14 5.02
C PHE A 79 -22.92 -0.08 4.39
N ASP A 80 -23.67 -1.18 4.36
CA ASP A 80 -25.00 -1.28 3.76
C ASP A 80 -25.99 -0.31 4.42
N GLU A 81 -25.96 -0.21 5.74
CA GLU A 81 -26.80 0.67 6.56
C GLU A 81 -26.25 2.11 6.67
N CYS A 82 -25.09 2.39 6.07
CA CYS A 82 -24.41 3.69 6.14
C CYS A 82 -24.19 4.18 7.59
N VAL A 83 -23.80 3.27 8.48
CA VAL A 83 -23.48 3.57 9.88
C VAL A 83 -22.25 4.47 9.93
N LYS A 84 -22.43 5.67 10.50
CA LYS A 84 -21.44 6.74 10.53
C LYS A 84 -20.49 6.54 11.71
N GLN A 85 -19.41 5.79 11.49
CA GLN A 85 -18.41 5.50 12.51
C GLN A 85 -17.16 6.34 12.28
N GLY A 86 -16.80 7.21 13.22
CA GLY A 86 -15.60 8.07 13.13
C GLY A 86 -15.66 9.10 11.99
N ILE A 87 -14.87 10.18 12.11
CA ILE A 87 -14.82 11.23 11.10
C ILE A 87 -13.36 11.59 10.83
N VAL A 88 -12.96 11.56 9.55
CA VAL A 88 -11.78 12.30 9.08
C VAL A 88 -12.30 13.47 8.26
N PHE A 89 -12.02 14.69 8.75
CA PHE A 89 -12.30 15.94 8.05
C PHE A 89 -11.04 16.35 7.28
N ASP A 90 -11.07 16.36 5.95
CA ASP A 90 -10.11 17.13 5.15
C ASP A 90 -10.63 17.38 3.72
N THR A 91 -10.07 18.39 3.08
CA THR A 91 -10.18 18.70 1.65
C THR A 91 -9.46 17.68 0.77
N SER A 92 -8.46 16.97 1.31
CA SER A 92 -7.74 15.90 0.63
C SER A 92 -7.25 14.85 1.63
N ILE A 93 -7.82 13.64 1.58
CA ILE A 93 -7.46 12.54 2.48
C ILE A 93 -6.67 11.50 1.71
N ILE A 94 -5.62 10.96 2.34
CA ILE A 94 -4.90 9.81 1.81
C ILE A 94 -5.01 8.65 2.80
N PHE A 95 -5.61 7.56 2.35
CA PHE A 95 -5.79 6.35 3.14
C PHE A 95 -4.87 5.24 2.60
N THR A 96 -3.96 4.72 3.43
CA THR A 96 -3.08 3.61 3.04
C THR A 96 -3.72 2.27 3.39
N LEU A 97 -3.82 1.37 2.42
CA LEU A 97 -4.26 -0.01 2.62
C LEU A 97 -3.18 -0.78 3.38
N GLN A 98 -3.38 -1.02 4.67
CA GLN A 98 -2.38 -1.64 5.54
C GLN A 98 -2.24 -3.15 5.34
N ASN A 99 -1.05 -3.70 5.62
CA ASN A 99 -0.71 -5.12 5.40
C ASN A 99 -1.54 -6.11 6.22
N ASN A 100 -2.12 -5.67 7.33
CA ASN A 100 -2.87 -6.52 8.26
C ASN A 100 -4.37 -6.65 7.90
N ARG A 101 -4.84 -6.03 6.82
CA ARG A 101 -6.25 -6.08 6.40
C ARG A 101 -6.38 -6.42 4.91
N LEU A 102 -6.26 -7.71 4.61
CA LEU A 102 -6.59 -8.28 3.30
C LEU A 102 -8.11 -8.49 3.14
N GLY A 103 -8.54 -8.66 1.90
CA GLY A 103 -9.92 -8.97 1.56
C GLY A 103 -10.81 -7.72 1.45
N PRO A 104 -12.12 -7.86 1.67
CA PRO A 104 -13.07 -6.81 1.37
C PRO A 104 -12.97 -5.67 2.37
N ARG A 105 -12.88 -4.44 1.86
CA ARG A 105 -12.90 -3.21 2.67
C ARG A 105 -13.93 -2.22 2.16
N TYR A 106 -14.53 -1.49 3.09
CA TYR A 106 -15.75 -0.73 2.85
C TYR A 106 -15.53 0.74 3.17
N PHE A 107 -15.84 1.62 2.22
CA PHE A 107 -15.58 3.06 2.36
C PHE A 107 -16.85 3.86 2.11
N ILE A 108 -17.07 4.89 2.94
CA ILE A 108 -18.27 5.72 2.91
C ILE A 108 -17.94 7.20 3.16
N CYS A 109 -18.81 8.09 2.69
CA CYS A 109 -18.91 9.46 3.17
C CYS A 109 -19.92 9.52 4.32
N THR A 110 -19.58 10.14 5.45
CA THR A 110 -20.46 10.21 6.63
C THR A 110 -21.30 11.49 6.68
N ASP A 111 -21.09 12.41 5.73
CA ASP A 111 -21.84 13.67 5.65
C ASP A 111 -23.29 13.45 5.24
N GLY A 112 -24.21 14.02 6.02
CA GLY A 112 -25.63 14.06 5.68
C GLY A 112 -26.17 12.70 5.20
N ASN A 113 -26.71 12.67 3.97
CA ASN A 113 -27.20 11.44 3.35
C ASN A 113 -26.30 10.94 2.19
N HIS A 114 -25.06 11.42 2.11
CA HIS A 114 -24.19 11.20 0.95
C HIS A 114 -23.89 9.71 0.69
N CYS A 115 -23.71 8.90 1.73
CA CYS A 115 -23.51 7.45 1.60
C CYS A 115 -24.68 6.78 0.85
N ASN A 116 -25.93 7.08 1.22
CA ASN A 116 -27.11 6.55 0.53
C ASN A 116 -27.32 7.14 -0.86
N MET A 117 -26.79 8.34 -1.11
CA MET A 117 -26.73 8.98 -2.42
C MET A 117 -25.58 8.44 -3.29
N GLY A 118 -24.89 7.39 -2.84
CA GLY A 118 -23.91 6.67 -3.65
C GLY A 118 -22.46 7.02 -3.35
N MET A 119 -22.14 7.91 -2.39
CA MET A 119 -20.75 8.16 -1.96
C MET A 119 -20.25 7.02 -1.05
N LYS A 120 -20.13 5.84 -1.65
CA LYS A 120 -19.68 4.60 -1.00
C LYS A 120 -19.14 3.62 -2.03
N PHE A 121 -18.16 2.81 -1.64
CA PHE A 121 -17.66 1.71 -2.47
C PHE A 121 -16.98 0.63 -1.64
N THR A 122 -16.73 -0.51 -2.27
CA THR A 122 -16.00 -1.64 -1.70
C THR A 122 -14.80 -1.93 -2.59
N VAL A 123 -13.70 -2.33 -1.97
CA VAL A 123 -12.52 -2.85 -2.67
C VAL A 123 -12.16 -4.22 -2.13
N GLU A 124 -11.53 -5.05 -2.96
CA GLU A 124 -10.89 -6.30 -2.54
C GLU A 124 -9.38 -6.06 -2.47
N VAL A 125 -8.78 -6.17 -1.29
CA VAL A 125 -7.35 -5.91 -1.07
C VAL A 125 -6.56 -7.21 -1.14
N LEU A 126 -5.63 -7.27 -2.09
CA LEU A 126 -4.79 -8.42 -2.34
C LEU A 126 -3.41 -8.27 -1.64
N PRO A 127 -2.74 -9.38 -1.31
CA PRO A 127 -1.35 -9.32 -0.88
C PRO A 127 -0.47 -8.85 -2.03
N ASN A 128 0.57 -8.06 -1.73
CA ASN A 128 1.61 -7.81 -2.70
C ASN A 128 2.30 -9.12 -3.02
N SER A 129 2.32 -9.50 -4.29
CA SER A 129 3.25 -10.50 -4.79
C SER A 129 4.64 -9.92 -4.62
N VAL A 130 5.27 -10.14 -3.47
CA VAL A 130 6.73 -10.10 -3.43
C VAL A 130 7.13 -11.22 -4.37
N THR A 131 7.48 -10.89 -5.61
CA THR A 131 8.38 -11.73 -6.38
C THR A 131 9.68 -11.71 -5.61
N ILE A 132 9.75 -12.52 -4.55
CA ILE A 132 11.01 -13.11 -4.16
C ILE A 132 11.44 -13.79 -5.46
N PRO A 133 12.60 -13.45 -6.04
CA PRO A 133 13.14 -14.31 -7.05
C PRO A 133 13.25 -15.69 -6.40
N ASN A 134 12.30 -16.58 -6.69
CA ASN A 134 12.39 -18.00 -6.40
C ASN A 134 13.47 -18.60 -7.30
N THR A 135 14.67 -18.02 -7.30
CA THR A 135 15.87 -18.82 -7.30
C THR A 135 15.81 -19.59 -6.00
N ALA A 136 15.26 -20.80 -6.09
CA ALA A 136 15.57 -21.88 -5.18
C ALA A 136 17.01 -21.67 -4.73
N VAL A 137 17.20 -21.44 -3.43
CA VAL A 137 18.51 -21.41 -2.80
C VAL A 137 19.06 -22.82 -3.01
N LYS A 138 19.65 -23.07 -4.18
CA LYS A 138 20.58 -24.17 -4.36
C LYS A 138 21.63 -23.90 -3.30
N THR A 139 21.72 -24.84 -2.38
CA THR A 139 22.69 -25.00 -1.30
C THR A 139 24.13 -24.98 -1.81
N GLY A 140 24.52 -23.85 -2.39
CA GLY A 140 25.82 -23.56 -2.99
C GLY A 140 26.43 -22.28 -2.44
N VAL A 141 25.66 -21.48 -1.67
CA VAL A 141 26.15 -20.24 -1.02
C VAL A 141 27.01 -20.56 0.22
N LEU A 142 26.88 -21.75 0.81
CA LEU A 142 27.73 -22.17 1.93
C LEU A 142 29.20 -22.39 1.52
N ARG A 143 29.46 -22.80 0.27
CA ARG A 143 30.83 -23.09 -0.20
C ARG A 143 31.71 -21.84 -0.40
N PRO A 144 31.26 -20.73 -1.01
CA PRO A 144 32.06 -19.51 -1.06
C PRO A 144 32.19 -18.83 0.30
N ILE A 145 31.16 -18.89 1.17
CA ILE A 145 31.25 -18.29 2.52
C ILE A 145 32.35 -18.97 3.35
N LEU A 146 32.43 -20.30 3.37
CA LEU A 146 33.53 -20.99 4.08
C LEU A 146 34.89 -20.74 3.43
N PHE A 147 34.98 -20.69 2.09
CA PHE A 147 36.25 -20.40 1.39
C PHE A 147 36.77 -18.99 1.67
N PHE A 148 35.88 -18.00 1.76
CA PHE A 148 36.23 -16.61 2.05
C PHE A 148 36.52 -16.38 3.54
N ILE A 149 35.89 -17.11 4.47
CA ILE A 149 36.29 -17.10 5.89
C ILE A 149 37.71 -17.66 6.06
N THR A 150 38.06 -18.76 5.37
CA THR A 150 39.43 -19.31 5.41
C THR A 150 40.46 -18.41 4.70
N LEU A 151 40.07 -17.73 3.62
CA LEU A 151 40.95 -16.78 2.92
C LEU A 151 41.20 -15.52 3.76
N MET A 152 40.17 -15.00 4.43
CA MET A 152 40.31 -13.88 5.36
C MET A 152 41.13 -14.26 6.59
N ALA A 153 40.95 -15.46 7.16
CA ALA A 153 41.81 -15.94 8.24
C ALA A 153 43.29 -15.98 7.84
N ASN A 154 43.62 -16.43 6.62
CA ASN A 154 45.00 -16.44 6.12
C ASN A 154 45.57 -15.05 5.80
N LEU A 155 44.73 -14.03 5.60
CA LEU A 155 45.12 -12.63 5.39
C LEU A 155 45.26 -11.82 6.69
N PHE A 156 44.83 -12.38 7.84
CA PHE A 156 45.01 -11.77 9.17
C PHE A 156 46.18 -12.39 9.98
N PHE A 157 46.83 -13.44 9.48
CA PHE A 157 48.00 -14.09 10.10
C PHE A 157 49.31 -13.95 9.31
N VAL A 158 49.41 -12.99 8.40
CA VAL A 158 50.69 -12.53 7.80
C VAL A 158 50.82 -11.02 7.98
#